data_AF-A0A8T4D4P9-F1
#
_entry.id   AF-A0A8T4D4P9-F1
#
_cell.length_a   1.000
_cell.length_b   1.000
_cell.length_c   1.000
_cell.angle_alpha   90.00
_cell.angle_beta   90.00
_cell.angle_gamma   90.00
#
_symmetry.space_group_name_H-M   'P 1'
#
loop_
_entity.id
_entity.type
_entity.pdbx_description
1 polymer ?
#
loop_
_entity_poly.entity_id
_entity_poly.type
_entity_poly.pdbx_seq_one_letter_code
_entity_poly.pdbx_strand_id
1 'polypeptide(L)'
;MVKVFKGFRFDPELYGEFRRLAVAGGVTVTGVFERFMSVCVEADAVVFPERGVAGLEAEARVLVDWLRKGKRFYRGGGGVDVNIAGRLVWLLSRVRDADLKAQMEKVLKASVP
;
A
#
# COMPACT_ATOMS: atom_id res chain seq x y z
N MET A 1 31.68 -3.73 20.19
CA MET A 1 30.71 -2.69 19.79
C MET A 1 30.59 -2.73 18.28
N VAL A 2 29.45 -3.20 17.74
CA VAL A 2 29.27 -3.32 16.28
C VAL A 2 29.00 -1.94 15.71
N LYS A 3 29.81 -1.50 14.74
CA LYS A 3 29.67 -0.21 14.07
C LYS A 3 28.40 -0.26 13.21
N VAL A 4 27.32 0.35 13.71
CA VAL A 4 26.02 0.36 13.04
C VAL A 4 26.13 1.21 11.77
N PHE A 5 25.83 0.61 10.62
CA PHE A 5 25.77 1.30 9.35
C PHE A 5 24.54 2.20 9.33
N LYS A 6 24.73 3.54 9.36
CA LYS A 6 23.64 4.54 9.50
C LYS A 6 22.53 4.46 8.44
N GLY A 7 22.78 3.81 7.30
CA GLY A 7 21.81 3.64 6.23
C GLY A 7 20.85 2.45 6.39
N PHE A 8 21.05 1.57 7.36
CA PHE A 8 20.31 0.30 7.49
C PHE A 8 19.67 0.20 8.87
N ARG A 9 18.34 0.18 8.94
CA ARG A 9 17.55 0.34 10.18
C ARG A 9 17.05 -0.99 10.78
N PHE A 10 17.85 -2.05 10.71
CA PHE A 10 17.53 -3.25 11.48
C PHE A 10 17.95 -3.07 12.92
N ASP A 11 17.22 -3.73 13.82
CA ASP A 11 17.63 -3.87 15.20
C ASP A 11 19.07 -4.43 15.26
N PRO A 12 20.00 -3.83 16.02
CA PRO A 12 21.39 -4.25 16.04
C PRO A 12 21.63 -5.67 16.54
N GLU A 13 20.80 -6.16 17.47
CA GLU A 13 20.88 -7.53 18.00
C GLU A 13 20.40 -8.53 16.95
N LEU A 14 19.27 -8.23 16.31
CA LEU A 14 18.73 -9.02 15.21
C LEU A 14 19.71 -9.11 14.03
N TYR A 15 20.34 -7.99 13.66
CA TYR A 15 21.36 -7.98 12.62
C TYR A 15 22.59 -8.80 13.03
N GLY A 16 22.97 -8.75 14.31
CA GLY A 16 24.06 -9.56 14.87
C GLY A 16 23.80 -11.06 14.81
N GLU A 17 22.57 -11.49 15.11
CA GLU A 17 22.12 -12.88 14.96
C GLU A 17 22.10 -13.32 13.50
N PHE A 18 21.48 -12.52 12.63
CA PHE A 18 21.42 -12.78 11.19
C PHE A 18 22.82 -12.94 10.59
N ARG A 19 23.75 -12.05 10.93
CA ARG A 19 25.15 -12.14 10.49
C ARG A 19 25.82 -13.44 10.93
N ARG A 20 25.60 -13.87 12.18
CA ARG A 20 26.16 -15.13 12.69
C ARG A 20 25.66 -16.32 11.88
N LEU A 21 24.35 -16.36 11.60
CA LEU A 21 23.74 -17.43 10.80
C LEU A 21 24.25 -17.45 9.35
N ALA A 22 24.36 -16.28 8.70
CA ALA A 22 24.89 -16.18 7.34
C ALA A 22 26.33 -16.71 7.25
N VAL A 23 27.21 -16.29 8.18
CA VAL A 23 28.61 -16.74 8.21
C VAL A 23 28.72 -18.23 8.50
N ALA A 24 27.90 -18.77 9.41
CA ALA A 24 27.87 -20.20 9.70
C ALA A 24 27.44 -21.05 8.48
N GLY A 25 26.62 -20.48 7.59
CA GLY A 25 26.22 -21.09 6.32
C GLY A 25 27.21 -20.90 5.16
N GLY A 26 28.38 -20.28 5.39
CA GLY A 26 29.40 -20.07 4.34
C GLY A 26 29.03 -19.03 3.30
N VAL A 27 28.06 -18.16 3.59
CA VAL A 27 27.51 -17.16 2.67
C VAL A 27 27.73 -15.75 3.20
N THR A 28 27.88 -14.78 2.30
CA THR A 28 28.03 -13.38 2.71
C THR A 28 26.70 -12.85 3.22
N VAL A 29 26.75 -11.96 4.22
CA VAL A 29 25.55 -11.31 4.78
C VAL A 29 24.73 -10.63 3.68
N THR A 30 25.41 -9.96 2.75
CA THR A 30 24.78 -9.33 1.57
C THR A 30 24.08 -10.35 0.69
N GLY A 31 24.72 -11.48 0.37
CA GLY A 31 24.11 -12.51 -0.47
C GLY A 31 22.89 -13.18 0.17
N VAL A 32 22.91 -13.37 1.50
CA VAL A 32 21.71 -13.87 2.22
C VAL A 32 20.60 -12.84 2.22
N PHE A 33 20.92 -11.54 2.40
CA PHE A 33 19.92 -10.48 2.30
C PHE A 33 19.29 -10.39 0.91
N GLU A 34 20.10 -10.45 -0.15
CA GLU A 34 19.59 -10.43 -1.53
C GLU A 34 18.66 -11.61 -1.79
N ARG A 35 19.05 -12.81 -1.33
CA ARG A 35 18.23 -14.02 -1.47
C ARG A 35 16.95 -13.93 -0.65
N PHE A 36 17.02 -13.45 0.59
CA PHE A 36 15.85 -13.20 1.44
C PHE A 36 14.88 -12.22 0.79
N MET A 37 15.37 -11.08 0.30
CA MET A 37 14.56 -10.08 -0.39
C MET A 37 13.92 -10.63 -1.67
N SER A 38 14.66 -11.42 -2.45
CA SER A 38 14.14 -12.07 -3.66
C SER A 38 13.00 -13.02 -3.33
N VAL A 39 13.18 -13.87 -2.31
CA VAL A 39 12.12 -14.79 -1.83
C VAL A 39 10.91 -14.02 -1.30
N CYS A 40 11.12 -12.94 -0.55
CA CYS A 40 10.01 -12.12 -0.07
C CYS A 40 9.23 -11.46 -1.22
N VAL A 41 9.89 -11.06 -2.31
CA VAL A 41 9.22 -10.50 -3.50
C VAL A 41 8.46 -11.59 -4.25
N GLU A 42 9.07 -12.75 -4.47
CA GLU A 42 8.44 -13.90 -5.14
C GLU A 42 7.24 -14.45 -4.37
N ALA A 43 7.31 -14.45 -3.04
CA ALA A 43 6.23 -14.89 -2.15
C ALA A 43 5.17 -13.80 -1.87
N ASP A 44 5.26 -12.65 -2.53
CA ASP A 44 4.40 -11.48 -2.30
C ASP A 44 4.37 -10.98 -0.84
N ALA A 45 5.38 -11.34 -0.05
CA ALA A 45 5.51 -11.00 1.36
C ALA A 45 6.03 -9.55 1.57
N VAL A 46 6.52 -8.89 0.51
CA VAL A 46 6.89 -7.47 0.55
C VAL A 46 5.66 -6.60 0.31
N VAL A 47 5.11 -6.07 1.40
CA VAL A 47 4.10 -5.01 1.33
C VAL A 47 4.82 -3.67 1.16
N PHE A 48 4.92 -3.20 -0.09
CA PHE A 48 5.30 -1.82 -0.34
C PHE A 48 4.15 -0.92 0.14
N PRO A 49 4.41 0.14 0.92
CA PRO A 49 3.37 1.08 1.34
C PRO A 49 2.68 1.78 0.15
N GLU A 50 3.27 1.71 -1.04
CA GLU A 50 2.76 2.29 -2.28
C GLU A 50 2.06 1.27 -3.21
N ARG A 51 2.15 -0.04 -2.90
CA ARG A 51 1.39 -1.07 -3.62
C ARG A 51 -0.09 -0.88 -3.30
N GLY A 52 -0.79 -0.22 -4.21
CA GLY A 52 -2.21 0.05 -4.09
C GLY A 52 -2.62 1.45 -4.53
N VAL A 53 -1.71 2.43 -4.64
CA VAL A 53 -2.09 3.80 -5.03
C VAL A 53 -2.78 3.81 -6.40
N ALA A 54 -2.21 3.12 -7.40
CA ALA A 54 -2.83 3.00 -8.72
C ALA A 54 -4.21 2.30 -8.68
N GLY A 55 -4.37 1.29 -7.83
CA GLY A 55 -5.64 0.59 -7.64
C GLY A 55 -6.70 1.46 -6.95
N LEU A 56 -6.29 2.25 -5.96
CA LEU A 56 -7.14 3.18 -5.21
C LEU A 56 -7.58 4.37 -6.09
N GLU A 57 -6.69 4.87 -6.95
CA GLU A 57 -7.03 5.93 -7.90
C GLU A 57 -7.93 5.43 -9.02
N ALA A 58 -7.71 4.21 -9.53
CA ALA A 58 -8.62 3.57 -10.47
C ALA A 58 -10.01 3.36 -9.84
N GLU A 59 -10.06 2.86 -8.60
CA GLU A 59 -11.30 2.74 -7.82
C GLU A 59 -11.99 4.10 -7.68
N ALA A 60 -11.27 5.13 -7.24
CA ALA A 60 -11.81 6.48 -7.08
C ALA A 60 -12.41 7.04 -8.39
N ARG A 61 -11.73 6.86 -9.54
CA ARG A 61 -12.23 7.31 -10.85
C ARG A 61 -13.56 6.63 -11.21
N VAL A 62 -13.67 5.31 -11.00
CA VAL A 62 -14.91 4.56 -11.26
C VAL A 62 -16.04 5.04 -10.34
N LEU A 63 -15.76 5.21 -9.05
CA LEU A 63 -16.75 5.64 -8.06
C LEU A 63 -17.24 7.07 -8.31
N VAL A 64 -16.35 7.98 -8.74
CA VAL A 64 -16.71 9.34 -9.16
C VAL A 64 -17.68 9.33 -10.35
N ASP A 65 -17.37 8.55 -11.39
CA ASP A 65 -18.25 8.41 -12.55
C ASP A 65 -19.63 7.84 -12.18
N TRP A 66 -19.65 6.79 -11.35
CA TRP A 66 -20.89 6.19 -10.89
C TRP A 66 -21.74 7.15 -10.06
N LEU A 67 -21.12 7.92 -9.16
CA LEU A 67 -21.83 8.90 -8.34
C LEU A 67 -22.38 10.05 -9.20
N ARG A 68 -21.65 10.51 -10.22
CA ARG A 68 -22.15 11.47 -11.22
C ARG A 68 -23.36 10.95 -11.98
N LYS A 69 -23.40 9.64 -12.27
CA LYS A 69 -24.54 8.96 -12.91
C LYS A 69 -25.70 8.66 -11.95
N GLY A 70 -25.64 9.15 -10.71
CA GLY A 70 -26.70 8.99 -9.72
C GLY A 70 -26.67 7.67 -8.94
N LYS A 71 -25.71 6.78 -9.20
CA LYS A 71 -25.55 5.54 -8.45
C LYS A 71 -25.03 5.86 -7.05
N ARG A 72 -25.66 5.27 -6.02
CA ARG A 72 -25.32 5.53 -4.61
C ARG A 72 -24.65 4.35 -3.90
N PHE A 73 -24.85 3.14 -4.40
CA PHE A 73 -24.33 1.91 -3.81
C PHE A 73 -23.78 0.96 -4.88
N TYR A 74 -22.82 0.11 -4.49
CA TYR A 74 -22.36 -1.00 -5.31
C TYR A 74 -22.09 -2.23 -4.45
N ARG A 75 -22.17 -3.42 -5.05
CA ARG A 75 -21.92 -4.68 -4.35
C ARG A 75 -20.41 -4.97 -4.32
N GLY A 76 -19.84 -5.04 -3.12
CA GLY A 76 -18.43 -5.39 -2.91
C GLY A 76 -18.17 -6.89 -2.99
N GLY A 77 -16.90 -7.29 -2.90
CA GLY A 77 -16.46 -8.68 -3.03
C GLY A 77 -17.05 -9.66 -2.00
N GLY A 78 -17.63 -9.16 -0.90
CA GLY A 78 -18.34 -9.97 0.11
C GLY A 78 -19.86 -9.99 -0.05
N GLY A 79 -20.42 -9.50 -1.17
CA GLY A 79 -21.86 -9.39 -1.37
C GLY A 79 -22.53 -8.24 -0.58
N VAL A 80 -21.75 -7.48 0.17
CA VAL A 80 -22.18 -6.32 0.97
C VAL A 80 -22.34 -5.09 0.07
N ASP A 81 -23.44 -4.37 0.27
CA ASP A 81 -23.65 -3.09 -0.39
C ASP A 81 -22.79 -2.00 0.25
N VAL A 82 -21.95 -1.38 -0.57
CA VAL A 82 -21.03 -0.32 -0.18
C VAL A 82 -21.58 1.01 -0.66
N ASN A 83 -21.71 1.97 0.26
CA ASN A 83 -22.06 3.34 -0.06
C ASN A 83 -20.90 4.03 -0.82
N ILE A 84 -21.20 4.54 -2.02
CA ILE A 84 -20.20 5.15 -2.90
C ILE A 84 -19.62 6.43 -2.29
N ALA A 85 -20.44 7.30 -1.70
CA ALA A 85 -19.98 8.54 -1.09
C ALA A 85 -19.08 8.26 0.12
N GLY A 86 -19.48 7.33 0.99
CA GLY A 86 -18.67 6.90 2.14
C GLY A 86 -17.32 6.30 1.71
N ARG A 87 -17.30 5.51 0.63
CA ARG A 87 -16.06 4.95 0.09
C ARG A 87 -15.15 6.02 -0.50
N LEU A 88 -15.70 6.99 -1.23
CA LEU A 88 -14.95 8.13 -1.78
C LEU A 88 -14.33 9.00 -0.68
N VAL A 89 -15.03 9.23 0.43
CA VAL A 89 -14.47 9.96 1.59
C VAL A 89 -13.25 9.24 2.16
N TRP A 90 -13.31 7.91 2.30
CA TRP A 90 -12.16 7.13 2.75
C TRP A 90 -10.98 7.22 1.76
N LEU A 91 -11.27 7.19 0.45
CA LEU A 91 -10.26 7.29 -0.61
C LEU A 91 -9.58 8.66 -0.68
N LEU A 92 -10.23 9.76 -0.27
CA LEU A 92 -9.65 11.12 -0.30
C LEU A 92 -8.30 11.21 0.44
N SER A 93 -8.17 10.51 1.57
CA SER A 93 -6.93 10.48 2.35
C SER A 93 -5.80 9.67 1.71
N ARG A 94 -6.08 8.91 0.65
CA ARG A 94 -5.17 7.90 0.07
C ARG A 94 -4.81 8.15 -1.39
N VAL A 95 -5.66 8.86 -2.13
CA VAL A 95 -5.38 9.31 -3.50
C VAL A 95 -4.23 10.34 -3.48
N ARG A 96 -3.29 10.25 -4.43
CA ARG A 96 -2.19 11.23 -4.55
C ARG A 96 -2.46 12.25 -5.64
N ASP A 97 -3.14 11.84 -6.71
CA ASP A 97 -3.61 12.70 -7.80
C ASP A 97 -4.49 13.87 -7.28
N ALA A 98 -3.97 15.09 -7.42
CA ALA A 98 -4.61 16.31 -6.94
C ALA A 98 -5.87 16.68 -7.74
N ASP A 99 -5.86 16.44 -9.05
CA ASP A 99 -7.01 16.70 -9.91
C ASP A 99 -8.14 15.72 -9.59
N LEU A 100 -7.79 14.45 -9.37
CA LEU A 100 -8.75 13.44 -8.95
C LEU A 100 -9.35 13.78 -7.57
N LYS A 101 -8.54 14.22 -6.60
CA LYS A 101 -9.03 14.71 -5.31
C LYS A 101 -10.04 15.85 -5.47
N ALA A 102 -9.72 16.87 -6.26
CA ALA A 102 -10.63 17.99 -6.51
C ALA A 102 -11.96 17.53 -7.15
N GLN A 103 -11.89 16.56 -8.07
CA GLN A 103 -13.09 15.96 -8.67
C GLN A 103 -13.95 15.17 -7.67
N MET A 104 -13.31 14.40 -6.79
CA MET A 104 -13.99 13.65 -5.73
C MET A 104 -14.72 14.60 -4.79
N GLU A 105 -14.06 15.66 -4.32
CA GLU A 105 -14.68 16.67 -3.45
C GLU A 105 -15.87 17.35 -4.11
N LYS A 106 -15.74 17.75 -5.37
CA LYS A 106 -16.82 18.39 -6.14
C LYS A 106 -18.05 17.49 -6.22
N VAL A 107 -17.84 16.21 -6.55
CA VAL A 107 -18.95 15.25 -6.67
C VAL A 107 -19.57 14.93 -5.32
N LEU A 108 -18.75 14.76 -4.26
CA LEU A 108 -19.25 14.53 -2.91
C LEU A 108 -20.14 15.69 -2.43
N LYS A 109 -19.70 16.95 -2.61
CA LYS A 109 -20.48 18.14 -2.25
C LYS A 109 -21.81 18.21 -3.00
N ALA A 110 -21.82 17.88 -4.29
CA ALA A 110 -23.04 17.87 -5.10
C ALA A 110 -23.98 16.69 -4.77
N SER A 111 -23.47 15.68 -4.05
CA SER A 111 -24.20 14.45 -3.76
C SER A 111 -24.96 14.48 -2.42
N VAL A 112 -24.65 15.46 -1.55
CA VAL A 112 -25.35 15.72 -0.29
C VAL A 112 -26.51 16.68 -0.58
N PRO A 113 -27.77 16.31 -0.30
CA PRO A 113 -28.93 17.19 -0.47
C PRO A 113 -28.92 18.38 0.52
#